data_AF-A0A2G4GWL8-F1
#
_entry.id   AF-A0A2G4GWL8-F1
#
_cell.length_a   1.000
_cell.length_b   1.000
_cell.length_c   1.000
_cell.angle_alpha   90.00
_cell.angle_beta   90.00
_cell.angle_gamma   90.00
#
_symmetry.space_group_name_H-M   'P 1'
#
loop_
_entity.id
_entity.type
_entity.pdbx_description
1 polymer ?
#
loop_
_entity_poly.entity_id
_entity_poly.type
_entity_poly.pdbx_seq_one_letter_code
_entity_poly.pdbx_strand_id
1 'polypeptide(L)'
;NVADKIRSFLVVITQLNVVLAVINWIACISLGIPFAFLLSFLVFFLNYIPTIGAIVASLLVVAIALVTHGWGVAIAMAVVQGLSGVLIGSVLQPKMLGSRLGLSPLMVLLSLVVWGYLLGIAGMFFAVPLTIIVKIVLDSTDDLRSLSVLLGDAASAREMEKR
;
A
#
# COMPACT_ATOMS: atom_id res chain seq x y z
N ASN A 1 -7.74 21.36 -6.86
CA ASN A 1 -8.28 20.68 -8.07
C ASN A 1 -8.11 19.17 -7.90
N VAL A 2 -9.08 18.33 -8.26
CA VAL A 2 -8.98 16.85 -8.09
C VAL A 2 -7.80 16.28 -8.88
N ALA A 3 -7.54 16.83 -10.06
CA ALA A 3 -6.40 16.48 -10.92
C ALA A 3 -5.04 16.67 -10.23
N ASP A 4 -4.88 17.72 -9.42
CA ASP A 4 -3.61 18.00 -8.73
C ASP A 4 -3.33 16.99 -7.61
N LYS A 5 -4.39 16.53 -6.91
CA LYS A 5 -4.27 15.49 -5.88
C LYS A 5 -3.89 14.15 -6.50
N ILE A 6 -4.50 13.79 -7.63
CA ILE A 6 -4.14 12.58 -8.38
C ILE A 6 -2.70 12.66 -8.90
N ARG A 7 -2.30 13.81 -9.47
CA ARG A 7 -0.93 14.05 -9.93
C ARG A 7 0.08 13.90 -8.79
N SER A 8 -0.15 14.56 -7.66
CA SER A 8 0.74 14.49 -6.49
C SER A 8 0.87 13.06 -5.96
N PHE A 9 -0.25 12.32 -5.92
CA PHE A 9 -0.26 10.92 -5.49
C PHE A 9 0.56 10.03 -6.42
N LEU A 10 0.35 10.15 -7.74
CA LEU A 10 1.10 9.39 -8.73
C LEU A 10 2.60 9.71 -8.67
N VAL A 11 2.97 10.98 -8.52
CA VAL A 11 4.37 11.39 -8.39
C VAL A 11 5.02 10.75 -7.16
N VAL A 12 4.33 10.76 -6.01
CA VAL A 12 4.85 10.14 -4.78
C VAL A 12 5.01 8.63 -4.95
N ILE A 13 4.03 7.93 -5.52
CA ILE A 13 4.14 6.49 -5.77
C ILE A 13 5.30 6.18 -6.71
N THR A 14 5.44 6.93 -7.80
CA THR A 14 6.56 6.75 -8.73
C THR A 14 7.89 6.92 -8.01
N GLN A 15 8.06 7.97 -7.20
CA GLN A 15 9.29 8.20 -6.44
C GLN A 15 9.60 7.03 -5.49
N LEU A 16 8.59 6.55 -4.75
CA LEU A 16 8.75 5.41 -3.84
C LEU A 16 9.16 4.14 -4.59
N ASN A 17 8.50 3.85 -5.72
CA ASN A 17 8.81 2.68 -6.52
C ASN A 17 10.21 2.76 -7.15
N VAL A 18 10.66 3.96 -7.57
CA VAL A 18 12.03 4.18 -8.04
C VAL A 18 13.02 3.87 -6.92
N VAL A 19 12.77 4.35 -5.71
CA VAL A 19 13.64 4.07 -4.55
C VAL A 19 13.71 2.57 -4.26
N LEU A 20 12.58 1.85 -4.25
CA LEU A 20 12.57 0.39 -4.11
C LEU A 20 13.42 -0.29 -5.18
N ALA A 21 13.22 0.10 -6.44
CA ALA A 21 13.91 -0.50 -7.56
C ALA A 21 15.42 -0.26 -7.50
N VAL A 22 15.86 0.94 -7.10
CA VAL A 22 17.29 1.24 -6.91
C VAL A 22 17.88 0.41 -5.78
N ILE A 23 17.18 0.28 -4.64
CA ILE A 23 17.61 -0.58 -3.53
C ILE A 23 17.74 -2.03 -4.00
N ASN A 24 16.73 -2.54 -4.71
CA ASN A 24 16.73 -3.90 -5.26
C ASN A 24 17.89 -4.10 -6.26
N TRP A 25 18.16 -3.10 -7.11
CA TRP A 25 19.22 -3.17 -8.12
C TRP A 25 20.60 -3.24 -7.49
N ILE A 26 20.86 -2.39 -6.50
CA ILE A 26 22.11 -2.40 -5.73
C ILE A 26 22.28 -3.75 -5.02
N ALA A 27 21.21 -4.28 -4.42
CA ALA A 27 21.25 -5.57 -3.74
C ALA A 27 21.51 -6.74 -4.70
N CYS A 28 20.89 -6.74 -5.88
CA CYS A 28 21.16 -7.76 -6.89
C CYS A 28 22.62 -7.72 -7.35
N ILE A 29 23.18 -6.53 -7.61
CA ILE A 29 24.58 -6.39 -8.03
C ILE A 29 25.54 -6.83 -6.92
N SER A 30 25.30 -6.40 -5.67
CA SER A 30 26.19 -6.75 -4.56
C SER A 30 26.18 -8.24 -4.22
N LEU A 31 25.05 -8.91 -4.45
CA LEU A 31 24.89 -10.35 -4.25
C LEU A 31 25.23 -11.18 -5.49
N GLY A 32 25.61 -10.57 -6.61
CA GLY A 32 25.95 -11.25 -7.86
C GLY A 32 24.75 -11.83 -8.62
N ILE A 33 23.52 -11.49 -8.23
CA ILE A 33 22.28 -12.02 -8.84
C ILE A 33 22.18 -11.54 -10.30
N PRO A 34 22.00 -12.45 -11.29
CA PRO A 34 21.90 -12.06 -12.69
C PRO A 34 20.60 -11.29 -12.95
N PHE A 35 20.54 -10.60 -14.09
CA PHE A 35 19.36 -9.83 -14.50
C PHE A 35 18.95 -8.73 -13.51
N ALA A 36 19.90 -8.19 -12.74
CA ALA A 36 19.66 -7.15 -11.74
C ALA A 36 18.79 -5.99 -12.26
N PHE A 37 19.07 -5.51 -13.48
CA PHE A 37 18.28 -4.45 -14.11
C PHE A 37 16.84 -4.87 -14.39
N LEU A 38 16.63 -6.03 -15.02
CA LEU A 38 15.31 -6.56 -15.36
C LEU A 38 14.48 -6.81 -14.08
N LEU A 39 15.06 -7.46 -13.09
CA LEU A 39 14.39 -7.75 -11.82
C LEU A 39 13.97 -6.48 -11.09
N SER A 40 14.83 -5.47 -11.07
CA SER A 40 14.54 -4.18 -10.42
C SER A 40 13.51 -3.37 -11.18
N PHE A 41 13.53 -3.44 -12.50
CA PHE A 41 12.49 -2.88 -13.34
C PHE A 41 11.13 -3.55 -13.08
N LEU A 42 11.10 -4.87 -12.91
CA LEU A 42 9.87 -5.56 -12.49
C LEU A 42 9.42 -5.12 -11.10
N VAL A 43 10.34 -4.98 -10.14
CA VAL A 43 10.00 -4.44 -8.80
C VAL A 43 9.37 -3.05 -8.90
N PHE A 44 9.92 -2.16 -9.72
CA PHE A 44 9.36 -0.83 -9.97
C PHE A 44 7.92 -0.90 -10.48
N PHE A 45 7.67 -1.71 -11.52
CA PHE A 45 6.36 -1.81 -12.17
C PHE A 45 5.33 -2.53 -11.30
N LEU A 46 5.68 -3.67 -10.71
CA LEU A 46 4.75 -4.47 -9.92
C LEU A 46 4.29 -3.72 -8.67
N ASN A 47 5.16 -2.92 -8.03
CA ASN A 47 4.80 -2.16 -6.83
C ASN A 47 3.83 -0.99 -7.06
N TYR A 48 3.35 -0.77 -8.29
CA TYR A 48 2.19 0.11 -8.52
C TYR A 48 0.89 -0.45 -7.94
N ILE A 49 0.80 -1.77 -7.74
CA ILE A 49 -0.32 -2.42 -7.03
C ILE A 49 0.17 -2.74 -5.61
N PRO A 50 -0.21 -1.95 -4.58
CA PRO A 50 0.26 -2.15 -3.22
C PRO A 50 -0.06 -3.56 -2.71
N THR A 51 0.81 -4.09 -1.84
CA THR A 51 0.70 -5.42 -1.23
C THR A 51 0.91 -6.58 -2.22
N ILE A 52 0.05 -6.73 -3.23
CA ILE A 52 0.13 -7.84 -4.19
C ILE A 52 1.41 -7.72 -5.01
N GLY A 53 1.67 -6.54 -5.57
CA GLY A 53 2.85 -6.27 -6.38
C GLY A 53 4.15 -6.48 -5.62
N ALA A 54 4.20 -6.02 -4.36
CA ALA A 54 5.35 -6.20 -3.48
C ALA A 54 5.62 -7.68 -3.20
N ILE A 55 4.58 -8.48 -2.89
CA ILE A 55 4.71 -9.92 -2.64
C ILE A 55 5.20 -10.64 -3.89
N VAL A 56 4.57 -10.40 -5.05
CA VAL A 56 4.95 -11.06 -6.30
C VAL A 56 6.37 -10.67 -6.72
N ALA A 57 6.71 -9.38 -6.64
CA ALA A 57 8.04 -8.90 -7.01
C ALA A 57 9.13 -9.46 -6.08
N SER A 58 8.91 -9.44 -4.77
CA SER A 58 9.85 -9.99 -3.79
C SER A 58 10.04 -11.49 -3.98
N LEU A 59 8.95 -12.25 -4.16
CA LEU A 59 9.01 -13.68 -4.40
C LEU A 59 9.79 -14.00 -5.68
N LEU A 60 9.56 -13.26 -6.76
CA LEU A 60 10.27 -13.44 -8.02
C LEU A 60 11.77 -13.23 -7.85
N VAL A 61 12.18 -12.14 -7.19
CA VAL A 61 13.60 -11.81 -7.00
C VAL A 61 14.29 -12.85 -6.09
N VAL A 62 13.63 -13.26 -5.01
CA VAL A 62 14.15 -14.29 -4.09
C VAL A 62 14.23 -15.66 -4.77
N ALA A 63 13.25 -16.01 -5.61
CA ALA A 63 13.27 -17.26 -6.37
C ALA A 63 14.45 -17.29 -7.35
N ILE A 64 14.72 -16.20 -8.07
CA ILE A 64 15.88 -16.12 -8.96
C ILE A 64 17.19 -16.19 -8.18
N ALA A 65 17.28 -15.51 -7.04
CA ALA A 65 18.44 -15.61 -6.14
C ALA A 65 18.69 -17.06 -5.68
N LEU A 66 17.63 -17.78 -5.32
CA LEU A 66 17.69 -19.18 -4.88
C LEU A 66 18.18 -20.11 -5.99
N VAL A 67 17.62 -19.97 -7.20
CA VAL A 67 17.99 -20.82 -8.34
C VAL A 67 19.43 -20.58 -8.79
N THR A 68 19.93 -19.34 -8.67
CA THR A 68 21.24 -18.96 -9.20
C THR A 68 22.38 -19.12 -8.21
N HIS A 69 22.14 -18.87 -6.92
CA HIS A 69 23.19 -18.81 -5.89
C HIS A 69 22.88 -19.65 -4.64
N GLY A 70 21.71 -20.30 -4.57
CA GLY A 70 21.29 -21.13 -3.45
C GLY A 70 20.75 -20.34 -2.24
N TRP A 71 20.58 -21.05 -1.14
CA TRP A 71 19.84 -20.57 0.04
C TRP A 71 20.46 -19.35 0.72
N GLY A 72 21.79 -19.26 0.79
CA GLY A 72 22.46 -18.15 1.47
C GLY A 72 22.12 -16.79 0.86
N VAL A 73 22.26 -16.68 -0.46
CA VAL A 73 21.93 -15.45 -1.20
C VAL A 73 20.43 -15.20 -1.27
N ALA A 74 19.61 -16.27 -1.39
CA ALA A 74 18.16 -16.13 -1.36
C ALA A 74 17.64 -15.54 -0.04
N ILE A 75 18.16 -16.00 1.10
CA ILE A 75 17.80 -15.47 2.41
C ILE A 75 18.27 -14.02 2.56
N ALA A 76 19.50 -13.71 2.14
CA ALA A 76 19.99 -12.33 2.15
C ALA A 76 19.09 -11.40 1.32
N MET A 77 18.67 -11.85 0.13
CA MET A 77 17.78 -11.07 -0.73
C MET A 77 16.35 -10.94 -0.15
N ALA A 78 15.85 -11.98 0.51
CA ALA A 78 14.56 -11.92 1.20
C ALA A 78 14.59 -10.91 2.35
N VAL A 79 15.69 -10.85 3.09
CA VAL A 79 15.91 -9.86 4.16
C VAL A 79 15.94 -8.44 3.58
N VAL A 80 16.64 -8.22 2.46
CA VAL A 80 16.65 -6.92 1.78
C VAL A 80 15.24 -6.49 1.37
N GLN A 81 14.47 -7.38 0.73
CA GLN A 81 13.11 -7.07 0.29
C GLN A 81 12.15 -6.84 1.46
N GLY A 82 12.31 -7.59 2.56
CA GLY A 82 11.53 -7.38 3.77
C GLY A 82 11.83 -6.03 4.42
N LEU A 83 13.11 -5.69 4.59
CA LEU A 83 13.55 -4.43 5.18
C LEU A 83 13.13 -3.22 4.33
N SER A 84 13.34 -3.28 3.00
CA SER A 84 12.93 -2.22 2.08
C SER A 84 11.41 -2.06 2.08
N GLY A 85 10.67 -3.17 2.05
CA GLY A 85 9.21 -3.18 2.13
C GLY A 85 8.68 -2.53 3.41
N VAL A 86 9.27 -2.84 4.56
CA VAL A 86 8.90 -2.22 5.84
C VAL A 86 9.30 -0.75 5.90
N LEU A 87 10.51 -0.39 5.46
CA LEU A 87 10.98 1.00 5.43
C LEU A 87 10.08 1.88 4.57
N ILE A 88 9.76 1.44 3.35
CA ILE A 88 8.89 2.19 2.46
C ILE A 88 7.43 2.12 2.91
N GLY A 89 6.90 0.95 3.23
CA GLY A 89 5.49 0.77 3.58
C GLY A 89 5.09 1.42 4.91
N SER A 90 5.95 1.35 5.92
CA SER A 90 5.62 1.79 7.29
C SER A 90 6.15 3.18 7.64
N VAL A 91 7.15 3.70 6.93
CA VAL A 91 7.77 5.00 7.27
C VAL A 91 7.65 5.99 6.12
N LEU A 92 8.11 5.61 4.92
CA LEU A 92 8.23 6.54 3.81
C LEU A 92 6.88 6.86 3.15
N GLN A 93 6.04 5.85 2.93
CA GLN A 93 4.67 6.00 2.44
C GLN A 93 3.85 6.94 3.34
N PRO A 94 3.66 6.67 4.66
CA PRO A 94 2.83 7.55 5.49
C PRO A 94 3.41 8.95 5.67
N LYS A 95 4.73 9.11 5.59
CA LYS A 95 5.40 10.43 5.65
C LYS A 95 5.26 11.23 4.36
N MET A 96 5.39 10.59 3.19
CA MET A 96 5.32 11.26 1.88
C MET A 96 3.89 11.44 1.36
N LEU A 97 3.01 10.48 1.66
CA LEU A 97 1.58 10.59 1.35
C LEU A 97 0.86 11.46 2.39
N GLY A 98 1.51 11.73 3.52
CA GLY A 98 0.97 12.52 4.62
C GLY A 98 -0.21 11.80 5.25
N SER A 99 -0.03 11.34 6.49
CA SER A 99 -1.11 10.82 7.32
C SER A 99 -2.32 11.77 7.32
N ARG A 100 -3.28 11.50 6.43
CA ARG A 100 -4.60 12.14 6.37
C ARG A 100 -5.67 11.08 6.33
N LEU A 101 -5.55 10.10 7.21
CA LEU A 101 -6.63 9.18 7.50
C LEU A 101 -6.81 9.16 9.02
N GLY A 102 -7.24 10.31 9.54
CA GLY A 102 -7.79 10.45 10.88
C GLY A 102 -9.08 9.64 11.00
N LEU A 103 -8.95 8.31 10.96
CA LEU A 103 -10.01 7.39 11.29
C LEU A 103 -9.93 7.17 12.79
N SER A 104 -11.05 7.35 13.48
CA SER A 104 -11.16 6.89 14.87
C SER A 104 -10.80 5.39 14.90
N PRO A 105 -9.86 4.96 15.77
CA PRO A 105 -9.47 3.55 15.91
C PRO A 105 -10.67 2.60 16.05
N LEU A 106 -11.76 3.10 16.64
CA LEU A 106 -13.02 2.38 16.81
C LEU A 106 -13.67 1.97 15.47
N MET A 107 -13.56 2.83 14.45
CA MET A 107 -14.21 2.60 13.16
C MET A 107 -13.43 1.62 12.29
N VAL A 108 -12.10 1.63 12.40
CA VAL A 108 -11.25 0.59 11.82
C VAL A 108 -11.55 -0.76 12.47
N LEU A 109 -11.74 -0.78 13.79
CA LEU A 109 -12.06 -1.99 14.53
C LEU A 109 -13.44 -2.56 14.14
N LEU A 110 -14.45 -1.70 14.03
CA LEU A 110 -15.80 -2.09 13.60
C LEU A 110 -15.81 -2.61 12.15
N SER A 111 -15.09 -1.93 11.28
CA SER A 111 -14.88 -2.35 9.89
C SER A 111 -14.26 -3.74 9.80
N LEU A 112 -13.21 -4.01 10.58
CA LEU A 112 -12.55 -5.32 10.63
C LEU A 112 -13.50 -6.43 11.09
N VAL A 113 -14.36 -6.16 12.08
CA VAL A 113 -15.34 -7.14 12.57
C VAL A 113 -16.39 -7.43 11.50
N VAL A 114 -16.96 -6.39 10.87
CA VAL A 114 -18.00 -6.55 9.84
C VAL A 114 -17.47 -7.29 8.62
N TRP A 115 -16.36 -6.83 8.05
CA TRP A 115 -15.81 -7.44 6.84
C TRP A 115 -15.12 -8.78 7.11
N GLY A 116 -14.50 -8.93 8.28
CA GLY A 116 -13.94 -10.21 8.74
C GLY A 116 -15.01 -11.28 8.93
N TYR A 117 -16.20 -10.90 9.40
CA TYR A 117 -17.34 -11.82 9.49
C TYR A 117 -17.92 -12.17 8.11
N LEU A 118 -18.01 -11.18 7.20
CA LEU A 118 -18.61 -11.38 5.87
C LEU A 118 -17.72 -12.15 4.89
N LEU A 119 -16.41 -11.88 4.88
CA LEU A 119 -15.46 -12.35 3.86
C LEU A 119 -14.23 -13.07 4.45
N GLY A 120 -14.20 -13.31 5.76
CA GLY A 120 -13.09 -13.97 6.44
C GLY A 120 -11.80 -13.14 6.43
N ILE A 121 -10.66 -13.81 6.32
CA ILE A 121 -9.33 -13.16 6.27
C ILE A 121 -9.23 -12.14 5.14
N ALA A 122 -9.76 -12.45 3.96
CA ALA A 122 -9.74 -11.52 2.83
C ALA A 122 -10.50 -10.22 3.15
N GLY A 123 -11.63 -10.32 3.87
CA GLY A 123 -12.39 -9.16 4.34
C GLY A 123 -11.62 -8.27 5.29
N MET A 124 -10.81 -8.85 6.18
CA MET A 124 -9.97 -8.08 7.11
C MET A 124 -8.89 -7.28 6.37
N PHE A 125 -8.30 -7.84 5.31
CA PHE A 125 -7.30 -7.13 4.48
C PHE A 125 -7.89 -5.92 3.74
N PHE A 126 -9.15 -6.00 3.32
CA PHE A 126 -9.82 -4.95 2.54
C PHE A 126 -10.84 -4.11 3.33
N ALA A 127 -10.91 -4.28 4.65
CA ALA A 127 -11.94 -3.70 5.51
C ALA A 127 -12.03 -2.17 5.35
N VAL A 128 -10.89 -1.48 5.42
CA VAL A 128 -10.82 -0.01 5.33
C VAL A 128 -11.26 0.50 3.95
N PRO A 129 -10.71 0.01 2.81
CA PRO A 129 -11.18 0.38 1.47
C PRO A 129 -12.67 0.13 1.24
N LEU A 130 -13.18 -1.05 1.62
CA LEU A 130 -14.58 -1.42 1.42
C LEU A 130 -15.53 -0.51 2.21
N THR A 131 -15.15 -0.15 3.43
CA THR A 131 -15.94 0.77 4.28
C THR A 131 -16.04 2.16 3.67
N ILE A 132 -14.97 2.64 3.04
CA ILE A 132 -14.96 3.92 2.33
C ILE A 132 -15.90 3.88 1.10
N ILE A 133 -15.87 2.79 0.33
CA ILE A 133 -16.74 2.62 -0.84
C ILE A 133 -18.21 2.61 -0.41
N VAL A 134 -18.56 1.84 0.63
CA VAL A 134 -19.93 1.79 1.17
C VAL A 134 -20.38 3.17 1.63
N LYS A 135 -19.51 3.93 2.31
CA LYS A 135 -19.86 5.29 2.73
C LYS A 135 -20.11 6.23 1.56
N ILE A 136 -19.28 6.18 0.51
CA ILE A 136 -19.47 7.02 -0.70
C ILE A 136 -20.83 6.72 -1.36
N VAL A 137 -21.23 5.44 -1.41
CA VAL A 137 -22.53 5.04 -1.94
C VAL A 137 -23.67 5.56 -1.05
N LEU A 138 -23.53 5.45 0.28
CA LEU A 138 -24.52 5.95 1.23
C LEU A 138 -24.66 7.49 1.19
N ASP A 139 -23.55 8.21 1.05
CA ASP A 139 -23.53 9.68 0.92
C ASP A 139 -24.12 10.17 -0.42
N SER A 140 -24.21 9.30 -1.42
CA SER A 140 -24.82 9.61 -2.72
C SER A 140 -26.35 9.42 -2.75
N THR A 141 -26.94 8.93 -1.66
CA THR A 141 -28.39 8.69 -1.54
C THR A 141 -28.98 9.58 -0.45
N ASP A 142 -29.84 10.54 -0.82
CA ASP A 142 -30.36 11.58 0.09
C ASP A 142 -31.07 11.04 1.35
N ASP A 143 -31.66 9.83 1.29
CA ASP A 143 -32.40 9.21 2.40
C ASP A 143 -31.51 8.59 3.51
N LEU A 144 -30.23 8.28 3.26
CA LEU A 144 -29.34 7.60 4.23
C LEU A 144 -28.32 8.53 4.89
N ARG A 145 -28.44 9.83 4.65
CA ARG A 145 -27.56 10.87 5.22
C ARG A 145 -27.54 10.86 6.75
N SER A 146 -28.64 10.48 7.39
CA SER A 146 -28.74 10.38 8.86
C SER A 146 -27.89 9.23 9.46
N LEU A 147 -27.72 8.12 8.72
CA LEU A 147 -26.83 7.02 9.09
C LEU A 147 -25.35 7.34 8.83
N SER A 148 -25.05 8.17 7.82
CA SER A 148 -23.69 8.69 7.56
C SER A 148 -23.14 9.52 8.73
N VAL A 149 -24.01 10.29 9.41
CA VAL A 149 -23.65 11.09 10.60
C VAL A 149 -23.35 10.21 11.82
N LEU A 150 -24.09 9.12 12.03
CA LEU A 150 -23.84 8.14 13.10
C LEU A 150 -22.58 7.29 12.86
N LEU A 151 -22.22 7.06 11.60
CA LEU A 151 -20.98 6.39 11.18
C LEU A 151 -19.74 7.29 11.28
N GLY A 152 -19.90 8.53 11.76
CA GLY A 152 -18.81 9.40 12.12
C GLY A 152 -18.68 10.60 11.19
N ASP A 153 -18.61 11.74 11.87
CA ASP A 153 -18.26 13.05 11.37
C ASP A 153 -16.88 13.06 10.67
N ALA A 154 -16.87 12.60 9.42
CA ALA A 154 -15.91 13.01 8.41
C ALA A 154 -16.58 13.93 7.37
N ALA A 155 -17.78 14.44 7.69
CA ALA A 155 -18.34 15.60 7.03
C ALA A 155 -17.59 16.88 7.50
N SER A 156 -17.24 16.99 8.79
CA SER A 156 -16.46 18.12 9.31
C SER A 156 -15.00 18.18 8.88
N ALA A 157 -14.41 17.07 8.40
CA ALA A 157 -13.04 17.09 7.87
C ALA A 157 -12.94 17.76 6.48
N ARG A 158 -14.07 18.02 5.80
CA ARG A 158 -14.12 18.85 4.58
C ARG A 158 -14.75 20.22 4.79
N GLU A 159 -15.55 20.42 5.84
CA GLU A 159 -16.26 21.70 6.04
C GLU A 159 -15.43 22.76 6.80
N MET A 160 -14.43 22.37 7.60
CA MET A 160 -13.44 23.30 8.18
C MET A 160 -12.23 23.61 7.27
N GLU A 161 -12.20 23.14 6.02
CA GLU A 161 -11.24 23.64 5.00
C GLU A 161 -11.84 24.81 4.20
N LYS A 162 -13.07 25.26 4.52
CA LYS A 162 -13.72 26.38 3.84
C LYS A 162 -14.29 27.48 4.74
N ARG A 163 -13.91 27.53 6.01
CA ARG A 163 -14.12 28.70 6.88
C ARG A 163 -12.88 29.01 7.70
#